data_AF-A0A4Y7LR05-F1
#
_entry.id   AF-A0A4Y7LR05-F1
#
_cell.length_a   1.000
_cell.length_b   1.000
_cell.length_c   1.000
_cell.angle_alpha   90.00
_cell.angle_beta   90.00
_cell.angle_gamma   90.00
#
_symmetry.space_group_name_H-M   'P 1'
#
loop_
_entity.id
_entity.type
_entity.pdbx_description
1 polymer ?
#
loop_
_entity_poly.entity_id
_entity_poly.type
_entity_poly.pdbx_seq_one_letter_code
_entity_poly.pdbx_strand_id
1 'polypeptide(L)'
;MKQNLISKLEAVAEESEEVKLGKPTRDAAKNKENLNTLLSSLKVETKPVRERKTFARNDNYNKQQNGFGDTLYGSMQPSDFFKNAKFNEEYVSPKLRTWEVLYEKELKLLMTHPPANGFEQLIRWTQQGKLWHFPINNEQGLEEEAQIGFHEHVFLDHHLEPWCPKRGPVRHFMELVTVGLSKNPYLTVAKKKEHIFWYRDFFDAQRSILIETGAIVEASKSPNKRPSLSA
;
A
#
# COMPACT_ATOMS: atom_id res chain seq x y z
N MET A 1 33.07 -16.64 8.84
CA MET A 1 31.79 -17.08 8.23
C MET A 1 30.99 -15.94 7.61
N LYS A 2 30.76 -14.82 8.31
CA LYS A 2 29.96 -13.68 7.79
C LYS A 2 30.57 -13.02 6.54
N GLN A 3 31.88 -12.81 6.53
CA GLN A 3 32.65 -12.23 5.41
C GLN A 3 32.52 -13.08 4.13
N ASN A 4 32.64 -14.41 4.25
CA ASN A 4 32.55 -15.34 3.12
C ASN A 4 31.13 -15.45 2.53
N LEU A 5 30.10 -15.10 3.32
CA LEU A 5 28.72 -15.09 2.85
C LEU A 5 28.43 -13.81 2.04
N ILE A 6 28.99 -12.69 2.49
CA ILE A 6 28.88 -11.39 1.82
C ILE A 6 29.56 -11.44 0.46
N SER A 7 30.79 -11.96 0.38
CA SER A 7 31.50 -12.10 -0.90
C SER A 7 30.81 -13.04 -1.88
N LYS A 8 30.12 -14.08 -1.39
CA LYS A 8 29.29 -14.96 -2.24
C LYS A 8 28.03 -14.26 -2.74
N LEU A 9 27.40 -13.41 -1.92
CA LEU A 9 26.23 -12.65 -2.33
C LEU A 9 26.58 -11.54 -3.32
N GLU A 10 27.74 -10.92 -3.16
CA GLU A 10 28.28 -9.90 -4.06
C GLU A 10 28.62 -10.49 -5.43
N ALA A 11 29.28 -11.66 -5.47
CA ALA A 11 29.55 -12.37 -6.72
C ALA A 11 28.27 -12.80 -7.47
N VAL A 12 27.23 -13.22 -6.75
CA VAL A 12 25.92 -13.57 -7.34
C VAL A 12 25.19 -12.33 -7.86
N ALA A 13 25.38 -11.18 -7.23
CA ALA A 13 24.82 -9.91 -7.68
C ALA A 13 25.49 -9.44 -8.98
N GLU A 14 26.83 -9.49 -9.06
CA GLU A 14 27.60 -9.14 -10.26
C GLU A 14 27.24 -10.04 -11.45
N GLU A 15 27.11 -11.37 -11.24
CA GLU A 15 26.69 -12.30 -12.30
C GLU A 15 25.28 -11.98 -12.83
N SER A 16 24.38 -11.50 -11.96
CA SER A 16 23.03 -11.11 -12.36
C SER A 16 22.96 -9.79 -13.14
N GLU A 17 23.93 -8.89 -12.94
CA GLU A 17 24.05 -7.63 -13.68
C GLU A 17 24.66 -7.83 -15.07
N GLU A 18 25.64 -8.73 -15.19
CA GLU A 18 26.22 -9.11 -16.50
C GLU A 18 25.17 -9.77 -17.42
N VAL A 19 24.28 -10.59 -16.86
CA VAL A 19 23.15 -11.20 -17.60
C VAL A 19 22.15 -10.15 -18.10
N LYS A 20 21.98 -9.03 -17.39
CA LYS A 20 21.10 -7.92 -17.80
C LYS A 20 21.73 -7.01 -18.87
N LEU A 21 23.05 -6.91 -18.91
CA LEU A 21 23.80 -6.04 -19.83
C LEU A 21 24.28 -6.76 -21.11
N GLY A 22 24.05 -8.08 -21.23
CA GLY A 22 24.31 -8.84 -22.44
C GLY A 22 23.49 -8.33 -23.65
N LYS A 23 24.18 -7.79 -24.66
CA LYS A 23 23.59 -7.43 -25.97
C LYS A 23 22.85 -8.63 -26.58
N PRO A 24 21.70 -8.42 -27.25
CA PRO A 24 20.92 -9.53 -27.81
C PRO A 24 21.75 -10.29 -28.84
N THR A 25 22.05 -11.55 -28.53
CA THR A 25 22.71 -12.50 -29.43
C THR A 25 21.84 -12.69 -30.69
N ARG A 26 22.51 -12.84 -31.85
CA ARG A 26 21.90 -13.02 -33.18
C ARG A 26 20.91 -14.20 -33.28
N ASP A 27 20.88 -15.06 -32.27
CA ASP A 27 20.01 -16.23 -32.17
C ASP A 27 18.55 -15.90 -31.80
N ALA A 28 18.27 -14.68 -31.35
CA ALA A 28 16.90 -14.24 -31.05
C ALA A 28 15.99 -14.20 -32.28
N ALA A 29 16.53 -13.97 -33.48
CA ALA A 29 15.75 -13.98 -34.72
C ALA A 29 15.36 -15.41 -35.15
N LYS A 30 16.29 -16.37 -35.07
CA LYS A 30 16.01 -17.79 -35.32
C LYS A 30 15.01 -18.36 -34.29
N ASN A 31 15.10 -17.91 -33.03
CA ASN A 31 14.15 -18.32 -31.99
C ASN A 31 12.72 -17.84 -32.22
N LYS A 32 12.49 -16.71 -32.90
CA LYS A 32 11.12 -16.25 -33.24
C LYS A 32 10.46 -17.14 -34.30
N GLU A 33 11.21 -17.60 -35.30
CA GLU A 33 10.73 -18.57 -36.29
C GLU A 33 10.46 -19.94 -35.65
N ASN A 34 11.31 -20.34 -34.68
CA ASN A 34 11.12 -21.56 -33.89
C ASN A 34 9.89 -21.49 -32.97
N LEU A 35 9.54 -20.32 -32.43
CA LEU A 35 8.34 -20.16 -31.59
C LEU A 35 7.05 -20.24 -32.41
N ASN A 36 7.01 -19.63 -33.61
CA ASN A 36 5.84 -19.72 -34.48
C ASN A 36 5.62 -21.14 -35.02
N THR A 37 6.70 -21.86 -35.32
CA THR A 37 6.63 -23.28 -35.70
C THR A 37 6.25 -24.17 -34.53
N LEU A 38 6.68 -23.88 -33.30
CA LEU A 38 6.23 -24.58 -32.08
C LEU A 38 4.76 -24.30 -31.72
N LEU A 39 4.27 -23.07 -31.92
CA LEU A 39 2.85 -22.73 -31.76
C LEU A 39 1.99 -23.42 -32.83
N SER A 40 2.51 -23.64 -34.04
CA SER A 40 1.80 -24.39 -35.09
C SER A 40 1.81 -25.91 -34.88
N SER A 41 2.84 -26.45 -34.21
CA SER A 41 2.96 -27.89 -33.89
C SER A 41 2.24 -28.28 -32.60
N LEU A 42 1.88 -27.31 -31.76
CA LEU A 42 0.85 -27.44 -30.72
C LEU A 42 -0.52 -27.66 -31.39
N LYS A 43 -0.73 -28.87 -31.89
CA LYS A 43 -2.06 -29.41 -32.16
C LYS A 43 -2.80 -29.41 -30.83
N VAL A 44 -3.64 -28.40 -30.64
CA VAL A 44 -4.76 -28.51 -29.71
C VAL A 44 -5.61 -29.63 -30.27
N GLU A 45 -5.43 -30.84 -29.75
CA GLU A 45 -6.45 -31.87 -29.88
C GLU A 45 -7.70 -31.28 -29.24
N THR A 46 -8.55 -30.69 -30.08
CA THR A 46 -9.96 -30.50 -29.76
C THR A 46 -10.51 -31.91 -29.67
N LYS A 47 -10.34 -32.54 -28.50
CA LYS A 47 -11.05 -33.77 -28.18
C LYS A 47 -12.48 -33.51 -28.59
N PRO A 48 -13.06 -34.31 -29.51
CA PRO A 48 -14.45 -34.10 -29.88
C PRO A 48 -15.20 -34.09 -28.56
N VAL A 49 -15.99 -33.03 -28.35
CA VAL A 49 -16.94 -33.00 -27.25
C VAL A 49 -17.72 -34.29 -27.40
N ARG A 50 -17.40 -35.28 -26.56
CA ARG A 50 -18.18 -36.49 -26.46
C ARG A 50 -19.54 -35.95 -26.08
N GLU A 51 -20.48 -35.97 -27.02
CA GLU A 51 -21.88 -35.80 -26.70
C GLU A 51 -22.12 -36.74 -25.53
N ARG A 52 -22.29 -36.15 -24.34
CA ARG A 52 -22.78 -36.90 -23.21
C ARG A 52 -24.09 -37.42 -23.71
N LYS A 53 -24.17 -38.73 -24.00
CA LYS A 53 -25.46 -39.40 -24.11
C LYS A 53 -26.18 -38.99 -22.85
N THR A 54 -27.17 -38.12 -22.98
CA THR A 54 -28.11 -37.85 -21.91
C THR A 54 -28.72 -39.21 -21.66
N PHE A 55 -28.32 -39.85 -20.57
CA PHE A 55 -29.08 -40.98 -20.05
C PHE A 55 -30.48 -40.40 -19.87
N ALA A 56 -31.42 -40.88 -20.67
CA ALA A 56 -32.82 -40.55 -20.49
C ALA A 56 -33.12 -40.78 -19.01
N ARG A 57 -33.55 -39.71 -18.34
CA ARG A 57 -34.04 -39.77 -16.97
C ARG A 57 -35.22 -40.74 -17.00
N ASN A 58 -34.95 -41.99 -16.66
CA ASN A 58 -35.98 -42.98 -16.48
C ASN A 58 -36.61 -42.67 -15.12
N ASP A 59 -37.62 -41.81 -15.12
CA ASP A 59 -38.49 -41.60 -13.96
C ASP A 59 -39.35 -42.85 -13.76
N ASN A 60 -38.74 -43.92 -13.26
CA ASN A 60 -39.41 -45.11 -12.79
C ASN A 60 -38.74 -45.58 -11.50
N TYR A 61 -38.82 -44.72 -10.47
CA TYR A 61 -38.66 -45.17 -9.10
C TYR A 61 -40.03 -45.58 -8.56
N ASN A 62 -40.34 -46.86 -8.70
CA ASN A 62 -41.19 -47.51 -7.73
C ASN A 62 -40.61 -48.88 -7.37
N LYS A 63 -40.10 -48.94 -6.14
CA LYS A 63 -40.39 -49.99 -5.16
C LYS A 63 -39.75 -51.35 -5.44
N GLN A 64 -38.64 -51.63 -4.77
CA GLN A 64 -38.59 -52.71 -3.77
C GLN A 64 -37.31 -52.61 -2.95
N GLN A 65 -37.52 -52.70 -1.63
CA GLN A 65 -36.49 -52.68 -0.61
C GLN A 65 -35.65 -53.97 -0.61
N ASN A 66 -34.48 -53.84 0.01
CA ASN A 66 -33.66 -54.87 0.65
C ASN A 66 -32.40 -55.27 -0.11
N GLY A 67 -31.29 -54.69 0.35
CA GLY A 67 -29.94 -55.07 -0.05
C GLY A 67 -28.96 -53.92 0.19
N PHE A 68 -28.78 -53.55 1.46
CA PHE A 68 -27.54 -53.04 2.05
C PHE A 68 -26.50 -52.49 1.04
N GLY A 69 -26.83 -51.39 0.38
CA GLY A 69 -25.84 -50.47 -0.16
C GLY A 69 -25.46 -49.57 1.00
N ASP A 70 -24.52 -50.02 1.83
CA ASP A 70 -23.96 -49.28 2.95
C ASP A 70 -23.26 -48.00 2.43
N THR A 71 -24.04 -47.01 2.00
CA THR A 71 -23.58 -45.62 2.03
C THR A 71 -23.34 -45.31 3.49
N LEU A 72 -22.10 -44.99 3.84
CA LEU A 72 -21.58 -44.71 5.18
C LEU A 72 -22.48 -43.82 6.07
N TYR A 73 -23.34 -43.00 5.45
CA TYR A 73 -24.29 -42.11 6.10
C TYR A 73 -25.66 -42.72 6.41
N GLY A 74 -26.01 -43.89 5.86
CA GLY A 74 -27.32 -44.53 6.02
C GLY A 74 -27.37 -45.59 7.13
N SER A 75 -26.24 -46.21 7.48
CA SER A 75 -26.16 -47.23 8.53
C SER A 75 -25.79 -46.67 9.91
N MET A 76 -25.32 -45.42 9.97
CA MET A 76 -24.96 -44.75 11.22
C MET A 76 -26.10 -43.83 11.64
N GLN A 77 -26.81 -44.19 12.72
CA GLN A 77 -27.82 -43.32 13.32
C GLN A 77 -27.12 -42.00 13.72
N PRO A 78 -27.53 -40.84 13.16
CA PRO A 78 -26.97 -39.56 13.56
C PRO A 78 -27.12 -39.37 15.07
N SER A 79 -26.12 -38.78 15.72
CA SER A 79 -26.25 -38.44 17.13
C SER A 79 -27.32 -37.37 17.29
N ASP A 80 -28.44 -37.80 17.87
CA ASP A 80 -29.68 -37.06 18.08
C ASP A 80 -29.58 -35.86 19.04
N PHE A 81 -28.36 -35.42 19.34
CA PHE A 81 -28.03 -34.38 20.33
C PHE A 81 -28.37 -32.96 19.83
N PHE A 82 -28.29 -32.72 18.51
CA PHE A 82 -28.54 -31.39 17.91
C PHE A 82 -29.72 -31.42 16.91
N LYS A 83 -30.91 -31.77 17.38
CA LYS A 83 -32.09 -31.88 16.49
C LYS A 83 -32.71 -30.57 16.04
N ASN A 84 -32.46 -29.46 16.75
CA ASN A 84 -33.17 -28.19 16.58
C ASN A 84 -32.29 -26.96 16.89
N ALA A 85 -31.05 -26.92 16.37
CA ALA A 85 -30.18 -25.76 16.56
C ALA A 85 -30.78 -24.52 15.85
N LYS A 86 -31.39 -23.61 16.62
CA LYS A 86 -31.75 -22.27 16.17
C LYS A 86 -30.59 -21.35 16.52
N PHE A 87 -29.83 -20.94 15.51
CA PHE A 87 -28.73 -20.00 15.69
C PHE A 87 -29.31 -18.59 15.84
N ASN A 88 -29.32 -18.05 17.06
CA ASN A 88 -29.58 -16.62 17.27
C ASN A 88 -28.28 -15.85 16.96
N GLU A 89 -28.31 -14.98 15.95
CA GLU A 89 -27.19 -14.10 15.56
C GLU A 89 -26.85 -13.04 16.63
N GLU A 90 -27.66 -12.92 17.69
CA GLU A 90 -27.55 -11.89 18.73
C GLU A 90 -26.46 -12.12 19.79
N TYR A 91 -25.82 -13.30 19.83
CA TYR A 91 -24.74 -13.57 20.76
C TYR A 91 -23.38 -13.08 20.24
N VAL A 92 -23.08 -11.80 20.51
CA VAL A 92 -21.73 -11.24 20.31
C VAL A 92 -20.80 -11.76 21.41
N SER A 93 -20.29 -12.98 21.23
CA SER A 93 -19.14 -13.45 22.01
C SER A 93 -17.97 -12.47 21.82
N PRO A 94 -17.11 -12.24 22.84
CA PRO A 94 -15.94 -11.38 22.67
C PRO A 94 -15.02 -12.00 21.61
N LYS A 95 -15.06 -11.41 20.42
CA LYS A 95 -14.33 -11.84 19.23
C LYS A 95 -12.84 -11.64 19.49
N LEU A 96 -12.14 -12.71 19.82
CA LEU A 96 -10.69 -12.65 20.07
C LEU A 96 -9.97 -12.46 18.73
N ARG A 97 -9.69 -11.20 18.38
CA ARG A 97 -9.06 -10.80 17.11
C ARG A 97 -7.84 -11.64 16.72
N THR A 98 -7.04 -12.06 17.69
CA THR A 98 -5.85 -12.89 17.45
C THR A 98 -6.19 -14.28 16.92
N TRP A 99 -7.17 -14.96 17.52
CA TRP A 99 -7.59 -16.30 17.10
C TRP A 99 -8.16 -16.31 15.70
N GLU A 100 -8.91 -15.27 15.33
CA GLU A 100 -9.48 -15.14 14.00
C GLU A 100 -8.42 -14.92 12.93
N VAL A 101 -7.46 -14.04 13.19
CA VAL A 101 -6.34 -13.81 12.28
C VAL A 101 -5.54 -15.10 12.07
N LEU A 102 -5.34 -15.89 13.13
CA LEU A 102 -4.66 -17.19 13.04
C LEU A 102 -5.49 -18.20 12.22
N TYR A 103 -6.79 -18.28 12.47
CA TYR A 103 -7.71 -19.17 11.75
C TYR A 103 -7.79 -18.81 10.26
N GLU A 104 -7.93 -17.53 9.92
CA GLU A 104 -7.91 -17.05 8.53
C GLU A 104 -6.58 -17.36 7.84
N LYS A 105 -5.46 -17.25 8.57
CA LYS A 105 -4.14 -17.60 8.05
C LYS A 105 -4.03 -19.11 7.79
N GLU A 106 -4.54 -19.95 8.67
CA GLU A 106 -4.58 -21.40 8.49
C GLU A 106 -5.42 -21.78 7.27
N LEU A 107 -6.62 -21.20 7.13
CA LEU A 107 -7.47 -21.38 5.95
C LEU A 107 -6.75 -20.98 4.65
N LYS A 108 -6.06 -19.83 4.66
CA LYS A 108 -5.25 -19.39 3.51
C LYS A 108 -4.15 -20.40 3.19
N LEU A 109 -3.44 -20.93 4.19
CA LEU A 109 -2.37 -21.91 3.99
C LEU A 109 -2.89 -23.22 3.38
N LEU A 110 -4.07 -23.69 3.83
CA LEU A 110 -4.72 -24.88 3.27
C LEU A 110 -5.10 -24.69 1.79
N MET A 111 -5.44 -23.47 1.39
CA MET A 111 -5.78 -23.13 0.00
C MET A 111 -4.56 -22.78 -0.87
N THR A 112 -3.40 -22.47 -0.27
CA THR A 112 -2.20 -22.10 -1.04
C THR A 112 -1.47 -23.31 -1.59
N HIS A 113 -1.47 -23.45 -2.92
CA HIS A 113 -0.69 -24.46 -3.64
C HIS A 113 0.61 -23.86 -4.24
N PRO A 114 1.62 -24.68 -4.59
CA PRO A 114 2.73 -24.19 -5.40
C PRO A 114 2.21 -23.61 -6.72
N PRO A 115 2.82 -22.52 -7.23
CA PRO A 115 2.28 -21.83 -8.40
C PRO A 115 2.39 -22.75 -9.62
N ALA A 116 1.26 -22.97 -10.30
CA ALA A 116 1.21 -23.87 -11.45
C ALA A 116 1.75 -23.21 -12.73
N ASN A 117 1.73 -21.87 -12.78
CA ASN A 117 2.11 -21.08 -13.95
C ASN A 117 2.90 -19.83 -13.54
N GLY A 118 3.74 -19.31 -14.45
CA GLY A 118 4.48 -18.06 -14.26
C GLY A 118 3.57 -16.86 -14.01
N PHE A 119 2.38 -16.81 -14.61
CA PHE A 119 1.40 -15.75 -14.30
C PHE A 119 0.95 -15.78 -12.83
N GLU A 120 0.75 -16.97 -12.26
CA GLU A 120 0.38 -17.10 -10.85
C GLU A 120 1.52 -16.63 -9.93
N GLN A 121 2.77 -16.92 -10.31
CA GLN A 121 3.94 -16.42 -9.63
C GLN A 121 4.04 -14.89 -9.70
N LEU A 122 3.76 -14.28 -10.85
CA LEU A 122 3.71 -12.83 -11.00
C LEU A 122 2.60 -12.22 -10.14
N ILE A 123 1.40 -12.82 -10.12
CA ILE A 123 0.29 -12.39 -9.25
C ILE A 123 0.69 -12.47 -7.78
N ARG A 124 1.38 -13.54 -7.38
CA ARG A 124 1.86 -13.70 -6.00
C ARG A 124 2.92 -12.65 -5.66
N TRP A 125 3.80 -12.31 -6.59
CA TRP A 125 4.82 -11.27 -6.39
C TRP A 125 4.24 -9.86 -6.38
N THR A 126 3.19 -9.57 -7.17
CA THR A 126 2.48 -8.29 -7.10
C THR A 126 1.71 -8.15 -5.79
N GLN A 127 1.03 -9.20 -5.32
CA GLN A 127 0.38 -9.21 -4.00
C GLN A 127 1.37 -9.04 -2.84
N GLN A 128 2.61 -9.54 -2.99
CA GLN A 128 3.69 -9.36 -2.03
C GLN A 128 4.40 -8.00 -2.13
N GLY A 129 4.08 -7.16 -3.13
CA GLY A 129 4.75 -5.88 -3.37
C GLY A 129 6.18 -6.00 -3.91
N LYS A 130 6.58 -7.17 -4.44
CA LYS A 130 7.91 -7.38 -5.05
C LYS A 130 8.00 -6.83 -6.47
N LEU A 131 6.86 -6.81 -7.17
CA LEU A 131 6.72 -6.24 -8.50
C LEU A 131 6.00 -4.91 -8.43
N TRP A 132 6.28 -4.04 -9.40
CA TRP A 132 5.53 -2.80 -9.60
C TRP A 132 4.07 -3.09 -9.95
N HIS A 133 3.19 -2.17 -9.56
CA HIS A 133 1.80 -2.22 -9.97
C HIS A 133 1.67 -1.61 -11.37
N PHE A 134 0.83 -2.22 -12.19
CA PHE A 134 0.56 -1.75 -13.54
C PHE A 134 -0.83 -1.11 -13.61
N PRO A 135 -1.00 -0.01 -14.38
CA PRO A 135 0.01 0.71 -15.15
C PRO A 135 1.05 1.41 -14.25
N ILE A 136 2.30 1.53 -14.74
CA ILE A 136 3.42 2.07 -13.96
C ILE A 136 3.10 3.53 -13.58
N ASN A 137 3.07 3.80 -12.28
CA ASN A 137 2.97 5.14 -11.72
C ASN A 137 4.29 5.51 -11.04
N ASN A 138 4.89 6.64 -11.42
CA ASN A 138 6.15 7.12 -10.83
C ASN A 138 5.99 7.57 -9.37
N GLU A 139 4.77 7.84 -8.93
CA GLU A 139 4.44 8.27 -7.56
C GLU A 139 4.05 7.09 -6.65
N GLN A 140 4.24 5.85 -7.11
CA GLN A 140 3.98 4.66 -6.30
C GLN A 140 4.91 4.64 -5.06
N GLY A 141 4.35 4.53 -3.86
CA GLY A 141 5.08 4.61 -2.59
C GLY A 141 5.09 6.00 -1.95
N LEU A 142 4.45 7.00 -2.56
CA LEU A 142 4.29 8.35 -2.00
C LEU A 142 2.83 8.62 -1.58
N GLU A 143 2.13 7.60 -1.08
CA GLU A 143 0.68 7.68 -0.81
C GLU A 143 0.33 8.69 0.29
N GLU A 144 1.22 8.87 1.29
CA GLU A 144 1.01 9.80 2.41
C GLU A 144 0.92 11.26 1.92
N GLU A 145 1.83 11.68 1.05
CA GLU A 145 1.84 13.04 0.49
C GLU A 145 0.75 13.22 -0.58
N ALA A 146 0.36 12.15 -1.27
CA ALA A 146 -0.74 12.19 -2.24
C ALA A 146 -2.10 12.51 -1.59
N GLN A 147 -2.27 12.21 -0.29
CA GLN A 147 -3.48 12.63 0.45
C GLN A 147 -3.50 14.14 0.73
N ILE A 148 -2.34 14.80 0.70
CA ILE A 148 -2.20 16.19 1.09
C ILE A 148 -2.44 17.09 -0.13
N GLY A 149 -3.41 18.00 -0.01
CA GLY A 149 -3.70 18.95 -1.08
C GLY A 149 -2.56 19.95 -1.30
N PHE A 150 -2.33 20.38 -2.54
CA PHE A 150 -1.27 21.33 -2.90
C PHE A 150 -1.30 22.64 -2.07
N HIS A 151 -2.48 23.06 -1.62
CA HIS A 151 -2.68 24.25 -0.80
C HIS A 151 -1.85 24.25 0.50
N GLU A 152 -1.55 23.09 1.08
CA GLU A 152 -0.74 22.99 2.30
C GLU A 152 0.75 23.15 2.01
N HIS A 153 1.17 22.79 0.79
CA HIS A 153 2.56 22.96 0.36
C HIS A 153 2.86 24.40 -0.08
N VAL A 154 1.85 25.12 -0.60
CA VAL A 154 1.98 26.46 -1.16
C VAL A 154 1.66 27.55 -0.14
N PHE A 155 0.55 27.42 0.60
CA PHE A 155 0.09 28.45 1.53
C PHE A 155 0.56 28.15 2.96
N LEU A 156 1.77 28.60 3.28
CA LEU A 156 2.39 28.42 4.60
C LEU A 156 2.13 29.60 5.55
N ASP A 157 1.48 30.66 5.08
CA ASP A 157 1.27 31.91 5.83
C ASP A 157 0.48 31.70 7.14
N HIS A 158 -0.43 30.73 7.16
CA HIS A 158 -1.21 30.36 8.35
C HIS A 158 -0.34 29.97 9.55
N HIS A 159 0.86 29.43 9.30
CA HIS A 159 1.79 29.04 10.36
C HIS A 159 2.66 30.20 10.87
N LEU A 160 2.67 31.34 10.18
CA LEU A 160 3.43 32.53 10.58
C LEU A 160 2.63 33.48 11.50
N GLU A 161 1.32 33.60 11.28
CA GLU A 161 0.46 34.53 12.02
C GLU A 161 0.49 34.42 13.55
N PRO A 162 0.66 33.22 14.17
CA PRO A 162 0.63 33.10 15.63
C PRO A 162 1.78 33.78 16.37
N TRP A 163 2.96 33.90 15.76
CA TRP A 163 4.18 34.34 16.46
C TRP A 163 4.94 35.46 15.74
N CYS A 164 4.78 35.60 14.42
CA CYS A 164 5.53 36.56 13.63
C CYS A 164 4.85 37.96 13.67
N PRO A 165 5.61 39.05 13.90
CA PRO A 165 5.07 40.41 13.80
C PRO A 165 4.42 40.68 12.43
N LYS A 166 3.31 41.43 12.39
CA LYS A 166 2.62 41.77 11.12
C LYS A 166 3.43 42.67 10.19
N ARG A 167 4.37 43.44 10.74
CA ARG A 167 5.23 44.37 10.02
C ARG A 167 6.63 44.33 10.64
N GLY A 168 7.65 44.38 9.79
CA GLY A 168 9.05 44.47 10.20
C GLY A 168 9.99 43.64 9.33
N PRO A 169 11.31 43.72 9.58
CA PRO A 169 12.32 42.96 8.84
C PRO A 169 12.19 41.45 9.06
N VAL A 170 11.77 41.02 10.27
CA VAL A 170 11.51 39.60 10.58
C VAL A 170 10.38 39.05 9.71
N ARG A 171 9.32 39.84 9.50
CA ARG A 171 8.21 39.45 8.63
C ARG A 171 8.67 39.28 7.17
N HIS A 172 9.43 40.24 6.66
CA HIS A 172 9.97 40.18 5.31
C HIS A 172 10.91 38.97 5.10
N PHE A 173 11.75 38.67 6.09
CA PHE A 173 12.60 37.49 6.06
C PHE A 173 11.78 36.19 6.04
N MET A 174 10.77 36.08 6.91
CA MET A 174 9.91 34.89 6.96
C MET A 174 9.04 34.72 5.71
N GLU A 175 8.66 35.81 5.05
CA GLU A 175 8.01 35.78 3.73
C GLU A 175 8.93 35.18 2.67
N LEU A 176 10.22 35.52 2.66
CA LEU A 176 11.19 34.89 1.76
C LEU A 176 11.39 33.40 2.07
N VAL A 177 11.47 33.03 3.35
CA VAL A 177 11.58 31.63 3.78
C VAL A 177 10.37 30.83 3.33
N THR A 178 9.16 31.34 3.55
CA THR A 178 7.91 30.66 3.14
C THR A 178 7.78 30.57 1.62
N VAL A 179 8.15 31.61 0.87
CA VAL A 179 8.22 31.54 -0.60
C VAL A 179 9.24 30.49 -1.05
N GLY A 180 10.40 30.39 -0.40
CA GLY A 180 11.40 29.35 -0.67
C GLY A 180 10.88 27.94 -0.40
N LEU A 181 10.21 27.74 0.75
CA LEU A 181 9.61 26.46 1.12
C LEU A 181 8.45 26.07 0.19
N SER A 182 7.65 27.03 -0.28
CA SER A 182 6.54 26.79 -1.21
C SER A 182 6.99 26.24 -2.55
N LYS A 183 8.18 26.66 -3.01
CA LYS A 183 8.76 26.26 -4.30
C LYS A 183 9.53 24.94 -4.24
N ASN A 184 9.69 24.36 -3.05
CA ASN A 184 10.46 23.14 -2.86
C ASN A 184 9.58 21.88 -3.03
N PRO A 185 9.83 21.04 -4.07
CA PRO A 185 9.11 19.79 -4.29
C PRO A 185 9.65 18.60 -3.48
N TYR A 186 10.84 18.71 -2.90
CA TYR A 186 11.54 17.61 -2.23
C TYR A 186 11.25 17.51 -0.72
N LEU A 187 10.53 18.49 -0.18
CA LEU A 187 10.19 18.55 1.25
C LEU A 187 8.72 18.27 1.46
N THR A 188 8.45 17.38 2.43
CA THR A 188 7.11 17.10 2.94
C THR A 188 6.55 18.29 3.71
N VAL A 189 5.22 18.38 3.83
CA VAL A 189 4.58 19.45 4.62
C VAL A 189 5.05 19.45 6.07
N ALA A 190 5.23 18.27 6.68
CA ALA A 190 5.72 18.13 8.04
C ALA A 190 7.09 18.82 8.23
N LYS A 191 8.03 18.56 7.32
CA LYS A 191 9.37 19.19 7.35
C LYS A 191 9.27 20.70 7.14
N LYS A 192 8.41 21.17 6.22
CA LYS A 192 8.20 22.62 6.01
C LYS A 192 7.70 23.30 7.30
N LYS A 193 6.77 22.67 8.03
CA LYS A 193 6.27 23.15 9.32
C LYS A 193 7.38 23.16 10.38
N GLU A 194 8.18 22.10 10.48
CA GLU A 194 9.32 22.03 11.39
C GLU A 194 10.33 23.16 11.14
N HIS A 195 10.64 23.46 9.87
CA HIS A 195 11.52 24.59 9.53
C HIS A 195 10.96 25.93 10.04
N ILE A 196 9.66 26.17 9.91
CA ILE A 196 9.02 27.39 10.39
C ILE A 196 9.06 27.47 11.93
N PHE A 197 8.78 26.36 12.62
CA PHE A 197 8.82 26.32 14.08
C PHE A 197 10.24 26.46 14.64
N TRP A 198 11.24 25.96 13.93
CA TRP A 198 12.63 26.18 14.30
C TRP A 198 12.98 27.68 14.31
N TYR A 199 12.52 28.45 13.32
CA TYR A 199 12.72 29.90 13.30
C TYR A 199 12.02 30.61 14.46
N ARG A 200 10.81 30.18 14.82
CA ARG A 200 10.12 30.72 16.00
C ARG A 200 11.00 30.58 17.24
N ASP A 201 11.46 29.36 17.52
CA ASP A 201 12.25 29.06 18.71
C ASP A 201 13.60 29.79 18.70
N PHE A 202 14.20 29.95 17.52
CA PHE A 202 15.42 30.74 17.31
C PHE A 202 15.22 32.23 17.64
N PHE A 203 14.14 32.85 17.14
CA PHE A 203 13.86 34.26 17.40
C PHE A 203 13.45 34.51 18.85
N ASP A 204 12.80 33.55 19.50
CA ASP A 204 12.49 33.62 20.92
C ASP A 204 13.77 33.57 21.78
N ALA A 205 14.74 32.73 21.41
CA ALA A 205 16.04 32.68 22.08
C ALA A 205 16.87 33.96 21.87
N GLN A 206 16.78 34.59 20.69
CA GLN A 206 17.54 35.80 20.34
C GLN A 206 16.75 37.11 20.56
N ARG A 207 15.68 37.07 21.34
CA ARG A 207 14.76 38.20 21.51
C ARG A 207 15.43 39.46 22.07
N SER A 208 16.43 39.31 22.94
CA SER A 208 17.21 40.44 23.48
C SER A 208 17.90 41.26 22.37
N ILE A 209 18.55 40.58 21.43
CA ILE A 209 19.24 41.20 20.29
C ILE A 209 18.24 41.86 19.33
N LEU A 210 17.08 41.23 19.13
CA LEU A 210 16.03 41.75 18.25
C LEU A 210 15.38 43.04 18.80
N ILE A 211 15.31 43.17 20.13
CA ILE A 211 14.86 44.40 20.78
C ILE A 211 15.92 45.50 20.67
N GLU A 212 17.20 45.16 20.90
CA GLU A 212 18.32 46.12 20.81
C GLU A 212 18.45 46.70 19.39
N THR A 213 18.28 45.86 18.37
CA THR A 213 18.32 46.25 16.96
C THR A 213 17.04 46.95 16.47
N GLY A 214 15.98 47.02 17.29
CA GLY A 214 14.69 47.59 16.94
C GLY A 214 13.88 46.79 15.91
N ALA A 215 14.27 45.53 15.65
CA ALA A 215 13.60 44.64 14.70
C ALA A 215 12.22 44.16 15.22
N ILE A 216 12.05 44.10 16.54
CA ILE A 216 10.79 43.82 17.22
C ILE A 216 10.47 44.97 18.16
N VAL A 217 9.29 45.58 17.98
CA VAL A 217 8.78 46.57 18.93
C VAL A 217 8.18 45.80 20.11
N GLU A 218 8.69 46.02 21.33
CA GLU A 218 8.03 45.49 22.51
C GLU A 218 6.58 45.99 22.57
N ALA A 219 5.63 45.09 22.82
CA ALA A 219 4.23 45.43 23.04
C ALA A 219 4.00 46.42 24.20
N SER A 220 5.01 46.67 25.02
CA SER A 220 5.02 47.66 26.12
C SER A 220 5.06 49.12 25.64
N LYS A 221 5.42 49.39 24.37
CA LYS A 221 5.44 50.74 23.78
C LYS A 221 4.42 50.86 22.64
N SER A 222 3.14 50.76 22.94
CA SER A 222 2.11 51.33 22.06
C SER A 222 2.15 52.87 22.16
N PRO A 223 2.43 53.62 21.09
CA PRO A 223 2.35 55.07 21.13
C PRO A 223 0.89 55.51 20.95
N ASN A 224 0.40 56.24 21.95
CA ASN A 224 -0.67 57.24 21.90
C ASN A 224 -2.10 56.78 21.52
N LYS A 225 -2.87 56.45 22.56
CA LYS A 225 -4.30 56.77 22.60
C LYS A 225 -4.42 58.30 22.50
N ARG A 226 -4.93 58.82 21.37
CA ARG A 226 -5.18 60.27 21.21
C ARG A 226 -6.07 60.74 22.37
N PRO A 227 -5.75 61.84 23.07
CA PRO A 227 -6.70 62.42 24.01
C PRO A 227 -7.90 62.91 23.21
N SER A 228 -9.08 62.38 23.54
CA SER A 228 -10.35 62.91 23.06
C SER A 228 -10.46 64.37 23.50
N LEU A 229 -10.37 65.30 22.55
CA LEU A 229 -10.74 66.70 22.76
C LEU A 229 -12.24 66.75 23.03
N SER A 230 -12.60 67.06 24.26
CA SER A 230 -13.91 67.59 24.63
C SER A 230 -14.02 69.01 24.11
N ALA A 231 -14.96 69.24 23.18
CA ALA A 231 -15.60 70.52 22.93
C ALA A 231 -17.04 70.25 22.53
#